data_AF-A0A1G0M035-F1
#
_entry.id   AF-A0A1G0M035-F1
#
_cell.length_a   1.000
_cell.length_b   1.000
_cell.length_c   1.000
_cell.angle_alpha   90.00
_cell.angle_beta   90.00
_cell.angle_gamma   90.00
#
_symmetry.space_group_name_H-M   'P 1'
#
loop_
_entity.id
_entity.type
_entity.pdbx_description
1 polymer ?
#
loop_
_entity_poly.entity_id
_entity_poly.type
_entity_poly.pdbx_seq_one_letter_code
_entity_poly.pdbx_strand_id
1 'polypeptide(L)'
;MKTKCVADIKDRDLVDGIFLVKDKILAMAKNGKPYLTLKLMDKSGEVDAKVWDNADEVGSLFDKNDFLAVRAKASVYLGKMQLILSELKLVPEDQVDLADFLPETDRDINVMVGELKGLVSSLRDPELKRLLIAFFGDPELMAQFRVAPAAKGMHHVYLGGLLEHSLAVAKLVDAMTPLYEGLNRDLLIAGALLHDIGKVREMSYIRSFDYTDEGKLIGHITIGVEMLQERISSLPGFPVELGMLLKHMLLSHHGQYEYGSPKRPKTVEATILNYLDDLDSKINGIRTHIRKEPDNPSRWTSYHRLYDRYFFKENCLQGEEQLHPEEFPELEAELLPEPVPVARQEPAAARQEGARGRDEARKSFSNSPFAALKNENLDLF
;
A
#
# COMPACT_ATOMS: atom_id res chain seq x y z
N MET A 1 6.55 -30.25 13.08
CA MET A 1 5.94 -31.09 12.01
C MET A 1 5.81 -30.20 10.78
N LYS A 2 6.12 -30.69 9.57
CA LYS A 2 6.00 -29.88 8.35
C LYS A 2 4.51 -29.65 8.07
N THR A 3 3.99 -28.49 8.48
CA THR A 3 2.66 -28.00 8.11
C THR A 3 2.63 -27.80 6.59
N LYS A 4 1.62 -28.34 5.92
CA LYS A 4 1.46 -28.15 4.47
C LYS A 4 0.85 -26.77 4.23
N CYS A 5 1.55 -25.92 3.48
CA CYS A 5 1.04 -24.59 3.12
C CYS A 5 -0.19 -24.72 2.20
N VAL A 6 -1.09 -23.74 2.25
CA VAL A 6 -2.32 -23.70 1.42
C VAL A 6 -2.03 -23.95 -0.06
N ALA A 7 -0.99 -23.32 -0.61
CA ALA A 7 -0.62 -23.45 -2.03
C ALA A 7 -0.23 -24.90 -2.42
N ASP A 8 0.20 -25.73 -1.46
CA ASP A 8 0.66 -27.10 -1.70
C ASP A 8 -0.42 -28.17 -1.46
N ILE A 9 -1.63 -27.77 -1.04
CA ILE A 9 -2.73 -28.69 -0.74
C ILE A 9 -3.28 -29.30 -2.04
N LYS A 10 -3.38 -30.63 -2.07
CA LYS A 10 -3.89 -31.44 -3.17
C LYS A 10 -5.11 -32.23 -2.72
N ASP A 11 -5.89 -32.70 -3.70
CA ASP A 11 -7.09 -33.50 -3.42
C ASP A 11 -6.73 -34.73 -2.58
N ARG A 12 -7.56 -35.01 -1.56
CA ARG A 12 -7.43 -36.14 -0.61
C ARG A 12 -6.27 -36.06 0.37
N ASP A 13 -5.50 -34.97 0.41
CA ASP A 13 -4.50 -34.77 1.45
C ASP A 13 -5.15 -34.77 2.85
N LEU A 14 -4.42 -35.30 3.82
CA LEU A 14 -4.67 -35.05 5.23
C LEU A 14 -3.86 -33.81 5.63
N VAL A 15 -4.56 -32.81 6.14
CA VAL A 15 -4.00 -31.52 6.53
C VAL A 15 -4.05 -31.44 8.05
N ASP A 16 -2.89 -31.23 8.66
CA ASP A 16 -2.72 -30.97 10.09
C ASP A 16 -1.83 -29.72 10.20
N GLY A 17 -2.41 -28.63 10.70
CA GLY A 17 -1.78 -27.32 10.61
C GLY A 17 -2.53 -26.23 11.35
N ILE A 18 -1.85 -25.11 11.57
CA ILE A 18 -2.45 -23.90 12.12
C ILE A 18 -2.84 -23.01 10.93
N PHE A 19 -4.02 -22.40 10.98
CA PHE A 19 -4.49 -21.44 9.99
C PHE A 19 -5.16 -20.25 10.67
N LEU A 20 -5.14 -19.11 10.01
CA LEU A 20 -5.91 -17.93 10.40
C LEU A 20 -7.32 -18.01 9.81
N VAL A 21 -8.35 -17.73 10.62
CA VAL A 21 -9.75 -17.69 10.16
C VAL A 21 -10.05 -16.34 9.51
N LYS A 22 -10.01 -16.29 8.18
CA LYS A 22 -10.30 -15.06 7.41
C LYS A 22 -11.79 -14.73 7.36
N ASP A 23 -12.64 -15.73 7.13
CA ASP A 23 -14.09 -15.58 7.07
C ASP A 23 -14.76 -16.72 7.85
N LYS A 24 -15.89 -16.43 8.51
CA LYS A 24 -16.71 -17.39 9.23
C LYS A 24 -18.19 -17.11 8.97
N ILE A 25 -18.91 -18.11 8.46
CA ILE A 25 -20.34 -18.02 8.17
C ILE A 25 -21.02 -19.29 8.68
N LEU A 26 -21.99 -19.13 9.58
CA LEU A 26 -22.92 -20.20 9.93
C LEU A 26 -24.03 -20.24 8.88
N ALA A 27 -24.20 -21.39 8.23
CA ALA A 27 -25.16 -21.58 7.14
C ALA A 27 -26.02 -22.82 7.40
N MET A 28 -27.16 -22.90 6.72
CA MET A 28 -28.07 -24.06 6.78
C MET A 28 -27.95 -24.88 5.51
N ALA A 29 -27.73 -26.18 5.64
CA ALA A 29 -27.74 -27.11 4.52
C ALA A 29 -29.18 -27.36 4.05
N LYS A 30 -29.34 -27.91 2.84
CA LYS A 30 -30.67 -28.20 2.26
C LYS A 30 -31.50 -29.19 3.11
N ASN A 31 -30.85 -29.99 3.94
CA ASN A 31 -31.46 -30.92 4.88
C ASN A 31 -31.83 -30.26 6.23
N GLY A 32 -31.69 -28.95 6.36
CA GLY A 32 -31.98 -28.19 7.58
C GLY A 32 -30.91 -28.26 8.67
N LYS A 33 -29.80 -28.98 8.45
CA LYS A 33 -28.71 -29.03 9.44
C LYS A 33 -27.78 -27.80 9.31
N PRO A 34 -27.38 -27.18 10.42
CA PRO A 34 -26.40 -26.11 10.41
C PRO A 34 -25.01 -26.64 10.05
N TYR A 35 -24.22 -25.83 9.35
CA TYR A 35 -22.81 -26.10 9.04
C TYR A 35 -22.02 -24.79 8.99
N LEU A 36 -20.73 -24.83 9.32
CA LEU A 36 -19.85 -23.67 9.17
C LEU A 36 -19.20 -23.67 7.80
N THR A 37 -19.20 -22.51 7.17
CA THR A 37 -18.31 -22.17 6.07
C THR A 37 -17.23 -21.25 6.60
N LEU A 38 -15.99 -21.70 6.50
CA LEU A 38 -14.81 -20.93 6.89
C LEU A 38 -14.00 -20.61 5.64
N LYS A 39 -13.24 -19.54 5.70
CA LYS A 39 -12.09 -19.33 4.82
C LYS A 39 -10.85 -19.29 5.69
N LEU A 40 -9.97 -20.25 5.48
CA LEU A 40 -8.70 -20.36 6.21
C LEU A 40 -7.59 -19.78 5.37
N MET A 41 -6.60 -19.17 6.00
CA MET A 41 -5.46 -18.59 5.31
C MET A 41 -4.14 -18.89 6.02
N ASP A 42 -3.09 -18.96 5.20
CA ASP A 42 -1.71 -18.83 5.62
C ASP A 42 -0.98 -17.87 4.66
N LYS A 43 0.33 -17.66 4.83
CA LYS A 43 1.13 -16.77 3.96
C LYS A 43 1.12 -17.15 2.47
N SER A 44 0.82 -18.40 2.15
CA SER A 44 0.82 -18.92 0.78
C SER A 44 -0.53 -18.75 0.07
N GLY A 45 -1.62 -18.53 0.81
CA GLY A 45 -2.92 -18.29 0.21
C GLY A 45 -4.13 -18.57 1.11
N GLU A 46 -5.28 -18.72 0.45
CA GLU A 46 -6.58 -18.93 1.09
C GLU A 46 -7.22 -20.24 0.61
N VAL A 47 -7.87 -20.96 1.51
CA VAL A 47 -8.61 -22.19 1.21
C VAL A 47 -9.98 -22.17 1.89
N ASP A 48 -11.01 -22.57 1.14
CA ASP A 48 -12.36 -22.73 1.70
C ASP A 48 -12.39 -23.95 2.63
N ALA A 49 -13.15 -23.86 3.72
CA ALA A 49 -13.24 -24.89 4.74
C ALA A 49 -14.69 -25.11 5.20
N LYS A 50 -15.02 -26.34 5.59
CA LYS A 50 -16.35 -26.73 6.05
C LYS A 50 -16.27 -27.53 7.34
N VAL A 51 -17.14 -27.19 8.29
CA VAL A 51 -17.43 -28.00 9.49
C VAL A 51 -18.90 -28.42 9.39
N TRP A 52 -19.14 -29.72 9.27
CA TRP A 52 -20.50 -30.26 9.09
C TRP A 52 -21.17 -30.65 10.40
N ASP A 53 -20.39 -31.15 11.36
CA ASP A 53 -20.89 -31.66 12.63
C ASP A 53 -20.71 -30.62 13.75
N ASN A 54 -21.68 -30.53 14.65
CA ASN A 54 -21.66 -29.63 15.82
C ASN A 54 -21.35 -28.16 15.49
N ALA A 55 -21.85 -27.68 14.34
CA ALA A 55 -21.52 -26.36 13.81
C ALA A 55 -21.82 -25.20 14.77
N ASP A 56 -22.93 -25.27 15.51
CA ASP A 56 -23.30 -24.24 16.49
C ASP A 56 -22.34 -24.22 17.70
N GLU A 57 -22.06 -25.39 18.29
CA GLU A 57 -21.14 -25.51 19.43
C GLU A 57 -19.73 -25.09 19.04
N VAL A 58 -19.21 -25.67 17.96
CA VAL A 58 -17.87 -25.39 17.44
C VAL A 58 -17.74 -23.93 17.01
N GLY A 59 -18.79 -23.39 16.39
CA GLY A 59 -18.85 -22.00 15.98
C GLY A 59 -18.86 -21.02 17.15
N SER A 60 -19.20 -21.44 18.36
CA SER A 60 -19.13 -20.57 19.54
C SER A 60 -17.72 -20.48 20.17
N LEU A 61 -16.78 -21.34 19.75
CA LEU A 61 -15.45 -21.46 20.39
C LEU A 61 -14.38 -20.50 19.87
N PHE A 62 -14.59 -19.92 18.69
CA PHE A 62 -13.64 -19.06 18.00
C PHE A 62 -14.39 -18.09 17.11
N ASP A 63 -13.79 -16.99 16.73
CA ASP A 63 -14.34 -16.01 15.81
C ASP A 63 -13.42 -15.74 14.61
N LYS A 64 -13.89 -14.86 13.73
CA LYS A 64 -13.07 -14.33 12.65
C LYS A 64 -11.79 -13.72 13.25
N ASN A 65 -10.67 -13.95 12.57
CA ASN A 65 -9.32 -13.52 12.93
C ASN A 65 -8.65 -14.35 14.05
N ASP A 66 -9.25 -15.45 14.50
CA ASP A 66 -8.58 -16.36 15.41
C ASP A 66 -7.68 -17.37 14.68
N PHE A 67 -6.66 -17.87 15.38
CA PHE A 67 -5.80 -18.95 14.90
C PHE A 67 -6.36 -20.30 15.31
N LEU A 68 -6.51 -21.21 14.36
CA LEU A 68 -7.00 -22.56 14.61
C LEU A 68 -5.97 -23.60 14.20
N ALA A 69 -5.59 -24.46 15.13
CA ALA A 69 -4.99 -25.74 14.81
C ALA A 69 -6.10 -26.66 14.31
N VAL A 70 -6.02 -27.12 13.06
CA VAL A 70 -7.06 -27.92 12.40
C VAL A 70 -6.50 -29.26 11.95
N ARG A 71 -7.34 -30.29 12.04
CA ARG A 71 -7.17 -31.54 11.29
C ARG A 71 -8.30 -31.64 10.28
N ALA A 72 -7.93 -31.79 9.02
CA ALA A 72 -8.87 -31.77 7.91
C ALA A 72 -8.49 -32.72 6.78
N LYS A 73 -9.49 -33.06 5.96
CA LYS A 73 -9.29 -33.76 4.69
C LYS A 73 -9.55 -32.80 3.54
N ALA A 74 -8.57 -32.65 2.65
CA ALA A 74 -8.72 -31.89 1.43
C ALA A 74 -9.62 -32.62 0.42
N SER A 75 -10.49 -31.87 -0.23
CA SER A 75 -11.44 -32.38 -1.23
C SER A 75 -11.68 -31.32 -2.29
N VAL A 76 -11.79 -31.74 -3.55
CA VAL A 76 -12.29 -30.85 -4.61
C VAL A 76 -13.81 -30.93 -4.69
N TYR A 77 -14.49 -29.78 -4.62
CA TYR A 77 -15.94 -29.68 -4.81
C TYR A 77 -16.26 -28.59 -5.84
N LEU A 78 -17.00 -28.96 -6.90
CA LEU A 78 -17.32 -28.09 -8.03
C LEU A 78 -16.08 -27.38 -8.63
N GLY A 79 -14.96 -28.11 -8.70
CA GLY A 79 -13.70 -27.60 -9.25
C GLY A 79 -12.89 -26.71 -8.31
N LYS A 80 -13.31 -26.52 -7.05
CA LYS A 80 -12.59 -25.74 -6.04
C LYS A 80 -12.05 -26.64 -4.93
N MET A 81 -10.82 -26.37 -4.49
CA MET A 81 -10.25 -27.02 -3.30
C MET A 81 -10.98 -26.54 -2.05
N GLN A 82 -11.35 -27.48 -1.17
CA GLN A 82 -11.88 -27.18 0.16
C GLN A 82 -11.34 -28.16 1.19
N LEU A 83 -11.29 -27.74 2.45
CA LEU A 83 -10.96 -28.56 3.61
C LEU A 83 -12.23 -28.97 4.34
N ILE A 84 -12.39 -30.27 4.61
CA ILE A 84 -13.42 -30.78 5.51
C ILE A 84 -12.76 -31.01 6.86
N LEU A 85 -13.09 -30.16 7.83
CA LEU A 85 -12.47 -30.16 9.15
C LEU A 85 -13.12 -31.25 10.01
N SER A 86 -12.30 -32.12 10.56
CA SER A 86 -12.71 -33.12 11.54
C SER A 86 -12.45 -32.66 12.98
N GLU A 87 -11.40 -31.88 13.18
CA GLU A 87 -11.07 -31.32 14.49
C GLU A 87 -10.51 -29.90 14.33
N LEU A 88 -10.78 -29.07 15.34
CA LEU A 88 -10.17 -27.75 15.44
C LEU A 88 -9.95 -27.37 16.91
N LYS A 89 -8.95 -26.53 17.15
CA LYS A 89 -8.65 -25.97 18.46
C LYS A 89 -8.12 -24.55 18.32
N LEU A 90 -8.62 -23.64 19.18
CA LEU A 90 -8.12 -22.28 19.28
C LEU A 90 -6.65 -22.27 19.73
N VAL A 91 -5.83 -21.49 19.03
CA VAL A 91 -4.41 -21.27 19.34
C VAL A 91 -4.24 -19.82 19.81
N PRO A 92 -3.66 -19.60 21.00
CA PRO A 92 -3.31 -18.27 21.48
C PRO A 92 -2.33 -17.55 20.55
N GLU A 93 -2.48 -16.23 20.45
CA GLU A 93 -1.72 -15.36 19.56
C GLU A 93 -0.21 -15.32 19.89
N ASP A 94 0.15 -15.45 21.17
CA ASP A 94 1.55 -15.50 21.64
C ASP A 94 2.28 -16.80 21.26
N GLN A 95 1.56 -17.77 20.69
CA GLN A 95 2.11 -19.05 20.24
C GLN A 95 2.25 -19.14 18.71
N VAL A 96 1.96 -18.07 17.98
CA VAL A 96 2.03 -18.02 16.51
C VAL A 96 2.92 -16.88 16.05
N ASP A 97 3.62 -17.10 14.93
CA ASP A 97 4.31 -16.05 14.19
C ASP A 97 3.37 -15.52 13.10
N LEU A 98 3.05 -14.23 13.12
CA LEU A 98 2.15 -13.61 12.13
C LEU A 98 2.69 -13.74 10.70
N ALA A 99 4.01 -13.80 10.53
CA ALA A 99 4.66 -13.99 9.24
C ALA A 99 4.31 -15.35 8.59
N ASP A 100 3.84 -16.33 9.36
CA ASP A 100 3.35 -17.59 8.81
C ASP A 100 1.95 -17.49 8.18
N PHE A 101 1.21 -16.42 8.47
CA PHE A 101 -0.19 -16.28 8.06
C PHE A 101 -0.46 -15.10 7.13
N LEU A 102 0.33 -14.04 7.24
CA LEU A 102 0.21 -12.84 6.43
C LEU A 102 1.45 -12.71 5.53
N PRO A 103 1.30 -12.21 4.30
CA PRO A 103 2.45 -11.89 3.47
C PRO A 103 3.31 -10.83 4.19
N GLU A 104 4.63 -10.93 4.05
CA GLU A 104 5.60 -9.97 4.55
C GLU A 104 6.41 -9.36 3.40
N THR A 105 7.11 -8.27 3.68
CA THR A 105 8.07 -7.69 2.73
C THR A 105 9.23 -8.65 2.45
N ASP A 106 9.71 -8.64 1.20
CA ASP A 106 10.94 -9.37 0.81
C ASP A 106 12.21 -8.68 1.35
N ARG A 107 12.10 -7.47 1.91
CA ARG A 107 13.23 -6.66 2.39
C ARG A 107 13.47 -6.85 3.89
N ASP A 108 14.74 -6.92 4.29
CA ASP A 108 15.10 -6.97 5.71
C ASP A 108 14.66 -5.68 6.45
N ILE A 109 13.83 -5.85 7.48
CA ILE A 109 13.29 -4.75 8.28
C ILE A 109 14.40 -3.93 8.95
N ASN A 110 15.46 -4.57 9.46
CA ASN A 110 16.53 -3.85 10.14
C ASN A 110 17.34 -3.00 9.16
N VAL A 111 17.56 -3.49 7.94
CA VAL A 111 18.17 -2.71 6.85
C VAL A 111 17.30 -1.49 6.54
N MET A 112 15.99 -1.67 6.36
CA MET A 112 15.06 -0.57 6.12
C MET A 112 15.04 0.46 7.26
N VAL A 113 15.08 0.01 8.51
CA VAL A 113 15.22 0.89 9.68
C VAL A 113 16.53 1.68 9.64
N GLY A 114 17.62 1.06 9.20
CA GLY A 114 18.91 1.72 8.99
C GLY A 114 18.83 2.82 7.93
N GLU A 115 18.21 2.52 6.78
CA GLU A 115 17.97 3.49 5.71
C GLU A 115 17.13 4.68 6.19
N LEU A 116 16.04 4.43 6.93
CA LEU A 116 15.20 5.47 7.52
C LEU A 116 16.02 6.40 8.40
N LYS A 117 16.84 5.83 9.29
CA LYS A 117 17.72 6.62 10.17
C LYS A 117 18.77 7.41 9.36
N GLY A 118 19.28 6.84 8.28
CA GLY A 118 20.18 7.51 7.34
C GLY A 118 19.52 8.74 6.71
N LEU A 119 18.31 8.59 6.17
CA LEU A 119 17.52 9.68 5.61
C LEU A 119 17.28 10.79 6.64
N VAL A 120 16.78 10.43 7.84
CA VAL A 120 16.56 11.39 8.94
C VAL A 120 17.85 12.11 9.33
N SER A 121 18.98 11.41 9.33
CA SER A 121 20.29 12.00 9.64
C SER A 121 20.78 12.98 8.57
N SER A 122 20.38 12.77 7.32
CA SER A 122 20.76 13.62 6.17
C SER A 122 20.09 14.99 6.12
N LEU A 123 19.01 15.20 6.90
CA LEU A 123 18.31 16.48 6.94
C LEU A 123 19.22 17.60 7.45
N ARG A 124 19.15 18.73 6.76
CA ARG A 124 19.85 19.99 7.06
C ARG A 124 19.01 20.91 7.94
N ASP A 125 17.68 20.91 7.77
CA ASP A 125 16.76 21.65 8.61
C ASP A 125 16.68 21.01 10.02
N PRO A 126 17.11 21.74 11.07
CA PRO A 126 17.19 21.18 12.42
C PRO A 126 15.82 20.94 13.05
N GLU A 127 14.79 21.68 12.65
CA GLU A 127 13.43 21.56 13.19
C GLU A 127 12.75 20.31 12.63
N LEU A 128 12.82 20.10 11.32
CA LEU A 128 12.34 18.88 10.66
C LEU A 128 13.08 17.64 11.17
N LYS A 129 14.41 17.71 11.29
CA LYS A 129 15.21 16.62 11.85
C LYS A 129 14.78 16.30 13.28
N ARG A 130 14.58 17.31 14.13
CA ARG A 130 14.10 17.12 15.51
C ARG A 130 12.72 16.47 15.53
N LEU A 131 11.81 16.87 14.65
CA LEU A 131 10.48 16.27 14.53
C LEU A 131 10.54 14.79 14.15
N LEU A 132 11.30 14.43 13.11
CA LEU A 132 11.42 13.04 12.67
C LEU A 132 12.11 12.16 13.72
N ILE A 133 13.12 12.68 14.43
CA ILE A 133 13.72 11.98 15.58
C ILE A 133 12.68 11.75 16.67
N ALA A 134 11.82 12.72 16.98
CA ALA A 134 10.77 12.57 17.98
C ALA A 134 9.71 11.53 17.59
N PHE A 135 9.41 11.38 16.30
CA PHE A 135 8.54 10.32 15.79
C PHE A 135 9.22 8.95 15.83
N PHE A 136 10.34 8.78 15.12
CA PHE A 136 10.95 7.46 14.93
C PHE A 136 11.88 7.02 16.09
N GLY A 137 12.09 7.90 17.07
CA GLY A 137 12.71 7.58 18.35
C GLY A 137 11.75 6.98 19.39
N ASP A 138 10.44 7.06 19.14
CA ASP A 138 9.41 6.45 19.98
C ASP A 138 9.37 4.92 19.75
N PRO A 139 9.72 4.08 20.76
CA PRO A 139 9.81 2.64 20.57
C PRO A 139 8.48 1.98 20.21
N GLU A 140 7.36 2.49 20.74
CA GLU A 140 6.03 1.90 20.52
C GLU A 140 5.57 2.17 19.09
N LEU A 141 5.65 3.43 18.67
CA LEU A 141 5.34 3.81 17.29
C LEU A 141 6.24 3.08 16.30
N MET A 142 7.54 2.98 16.59
CA MET A 142 8.47 2.33 15.68
C MET A 142 8.22 0.82 15.57
N ALA A 143 7.78 0.16 16.64
CA ALA A 143 7.37 -1.25 16.58
C ALA A 143 6.16 -1.44 15.66
N GLN A 144 5.16 -0.56 15.76
CA GLN A 144 3.97 -0.58 14.91
C GLN A 144 4.32 -0.28 13.44
N PHE A 145 5.12 0.76 13.20
CA PHE A 145 5.50 1.22 11.86
C PHE A 145 6.28 0.15 11.06
N ARG A 146 7.06 -0.69 11.73
CA ARG A 146 7.82 -1.81 11.11
C ARG A 146 6.95 -2.96 10.65
N VAL A 147 5.74 -3.10 11.19
CA VAL A 147 4.88 -4.27 10.97
C VAL A 147 3.64 -3.89 10.18
N ALA A 148 3.17 -2.65 10.28
CA ALA A 148 1.98 -2.19 9.59
C ALA A 148 2.08 -2.35 8.05
N PRO A 149 1.01 -2.78 7.38
CA PRO A 149 0.90 -2.72 5.92
C PRO A 149 0.65 -1.28 5.45
N ALA A 150 0.93 -0.97 4.18
CA ALA A 150 0.60 0.36 3.64
C ALA A 150 -0.83 0.44 3.08
N ALA A 151 -1.48 -0.68 2.77
CA ALA A 151 -2.88 -0.66 2.35
C ALA A 151 -3.58 -1.97 2.67
N LYS A 152 -4.92 -1.97 2.54
CA LYS A 152 -5.76 -3.18 2.71
C LYS A 152 -5.90 -4.01 1.43
N GLY A 153 -5.58 -3.48 0.25
CA GLY A 153 -5.88 -4.22 -0.99
C GLY A 153 -5.17 -3.84 -2.28
N MET A 154 -4.40 -2.75 -2.34
CA MET A 154 -3.82 -2.27 -3.60
C MET A 154 -2.31 -2.44 -3.68
N HIS A 155 -1.58 -1.89 -2.72
CA HIS A 155 -0.12 -1.81 -2.73
C HIS A 155 0.41 -2.09 -1.33
N HIS A 156 1.59 -2.72 -1.24
CA HIS A 156 2.26 -2.97 0.03
C HIS A 156 1.34 -3.61 1.11
N VAL A 157 0.47 -4.53 0.68
CA VAL A 157 -0.54 -5.22 1.52
C VAL A 157 0.11 -6.41 2.23
N TYR A 158 1.15 -6.13 3.00
CA TYR A 158 1.97 -7.11 3.68
C TYR A 158 2.66 -6.49 4.90
N LEU A 159 3.09 -7.32 5.84
CA LEU A 159 3.79 -6.87 7.04
C LEU A 159 5.08 -6.12 6.66
N GLY A 160 5.29 -4.95 7.26
CA GLY A 160 6.37 -4.02 6.90
C GLY A 160 6.15 -3.20 5.64
N GLY A 161 4.97 -3.31 5.03
CA GLY A 161 4.61 -2.56 3.83
C GLY A 161 4.61 -1.04 4.03
N LEU A 162 4.18 -0.54 5.19
CA LEU A 162 4.16 0.89 5.48
C LEU A 162 5.57 1.49 5.50
N LEU A 163 6.49 0.86 6.24
CA LEU A 163 7.90 1.26 6.28
C LEU A 163 8.53 1.21 4.88
N GLU A 164 8.29 0.13 4.13
CA GLU A 164 8.83 -0.02 2.79
C GLU A 164 8.33 1.09 1.84
N HIS A 165 7.02 1.36 1.86
CA HIS A 165 6.39 2.39 1.03
C HIS A 165 6.89 3.79 1.39
N SER A 166 6.85 4.18 2.67
CA SER A 166 7.36 5.50 3.11
C SER A 166 8.83 5.70 2.74
N LEU A 167 9.66 4.64 2.81
CA LEU A 167 11.05 4.69 2.36
C LEU A 167 11.18 4.80 0.84
N ALA A 168 10.37 4.09 0.08
CA ALA A 168 10.38 4.15 -1.38
C ALA A 168 10.03 5.57 -1.85
N VAL A 169 8.98 6.18 -1.30
CA VAL A 169 8.60 7.57 -1.60
C VAL A 169 9.71 8.55 -1.20
N ALA A 170 10.31 8.38 -0.01
CA ALA A 170 11.42 9.25 0.42
C ALA A 170 12.67 9.10 -0.47
N LYS A 171 12.99 7.89 -0.94
CA LYS A 171 14.07 7.65 -1.91
C LYS A 171 13.76 8.26 -3.28
N LEU A 172 12.51 8.19 -3.73
CA LEU A 172 12.08 8.87 -4.97
C LEU A 172 12.22 10.40 -4.85
N VAL A 173 11.87 10.97 -3.69
CA VAL A 173 12.13 12.38 -3.38
C VAL A 173 13.63 12.69 -3.55
N ASP A 174 14.51 11.90 -2.94
CA ASP A 174 15.95 12.12 -3.02
C ASP A 174 16.50 12.02 -4.44
N ALA A 175 16.03 11.04 -5.21
CA ALA A 175 16.46 10.84 -6.59
C ALA A 175 15.99 11.98 -7.52
N MET A 176 14.80 12.53 -7.28
CA MET A 176 14.20 13.53 -8.18
C MET A 176 14.55 14.97 -7.81
N THR A 177 14.84 15.25 -6.54
CA THR A 177 15.09 16.62 -6.06
C THR A 177 16.18 17.36 -6.85
N PRO A 178 17.33 16.75 -7.22
CA PRO A 178 18.36 17.43 -8.01
C PRO A 178 17.91 17.91 -9.40
N LEU A 179 16.78 17.40 -9.91
CA LEU A 179 16.25 17.74 -11.23
C LEU A 179 15.42 19.05 -11.23
N TYR A 180 15.12 19.61 -10.06
CA TYR A 180 14.26 20.79 -9.92
C TYR A 180 14.89 21.81 -8.96
N GLU A 181 15.05 23.04 -9.43
CA GLU A 181 15.53 24.15 -8.60
C GLU A 181 14.46 24.63 -7.62
N GLY A 182 14.90 25.07 -6.43
CA GLY A 182 14.02 25.72 -5.44
C GLY A 182 13.17 24.80 -4.58
N LEU A 183 13.33 23.47 -4.66
CA LEU A 183 12.60 22.53 -3.81
C LEU A 183 13.15 22.47 -2.39
N ASN A 184 12.24 22.45 -1.40
CA ASN A 184 12.61 22.11 -0.03
C ASN A 184 12.69 20.58 0.15
N ARG A 185 13.88 20.02 -0.09
CA ARG A 185 14.17 18.58 0.06
C ARG A 185 13.74 18.03 1.43
N ASP A 186 14.14 18.71 2.50
CA ASP A 186 13.94 18.18 3.85
C ASP A 186 12.46 18.15 4.22
N LEU A 187 11.68 19.13 3.76
CA LEU A 187 10.22 19.15 3.90
C LEU A 187 9.58 18.00 3.13
N LEU A 188 10.04 17.72 1.91
CA LEU A 188 9.59 16.57 1.11
C LEU A 188 9.91 15.23 1.78
N ILE A 189 11.11 15.04 2.31
CA ILE A 189 11.48 13.81 3.02
C ILE A 189 10.63 13.65 4.29
N ALA A 190 10.44 14.72 5.06
CA ALA A 190 9.58 14.68 6.24
C ALA A 190 8.12 14.36 5.87
N GLY A 191 7.59 14.97 4.82
CA GLY A 191 6.27 14.66 4.28
C GLY A 191 6.17 13.21 3.82
N ALA A 192 7.13 12.71 3.05
CA ALA A 192 7.16 11.33 2.54
C ALA A 192 7.19 10.29 3.67
N LEU A 193 7.98 10.52 4.72
CA LEU A 193 8.05 9.59 5.84
C LEU A 193 6.83 9.62 6.77
N LEU A 194 6.07 10.72 6.76
CA LEU A 194 4.93 10.91 7.67
C LEU A 194 3.55 10.85 7.00
N HIS A 195 3.45 10.90 5.66
CA HIS A 195 2.17 11.08 4.96
C HIS A 195 1.11 10.05 5.36
N ASP A 196 1.57 8.81 5.57
CA ASP A 196 0.75 7.65 5.89
C ASP A 196 0.89 7.18 7.35
N ILE A 197 1.53 7.98 8.22
CA ILE A 197 1.85 7.54 9.59
C ILE A 197 0.62 7.13 10.39
N GLY A 198 -0.56 7.69 10.08
CA GLY A 198 -1.82 7.33 10.72
C GLY A 198 -2.25 5.88 10.49
N LYS A 199 -1.68 5.17 9.49
CA LYS A 199 -1.97 3.76 9.21
C LYS A 199 -1.63 2.84 10.38
N VAL A 200 -0.68 3.25 11.24
CA VAL A 200 -0.33 2.51 12.46
C VAL A 200 -1.49 2.41 13.47
N ARG A 201 -2.42 3.38 13.48
CA ARG A 201 -3.64 3.37 14.31
C ARG A 201 -4.91 3.03 13.51
N GLU A 202 -4.94 3.36 12.21
CA GLU A 202 -6.09 3.04 11.34
C GLU A 202 -6.28 1.53 11.15
N MET A 203 -5.18 0.78 11.03
CA MET A 203 -5.23 -0.62 10.65
C MET A 203 -5.00 -1.52 11.87
N SER A 204 -5.86 -2.54 12.00
CA SER A 204 -5.52 -3.75 12.73
C SER A 204 -4.73 -4.66 11.79
N TYR A 205 -3.62 -5.17 12.27
CA TYR A 205 -2.74 -6.11 11.54
C TYR A 205 -2.25 -7.24 12.44
N ILE A 206 -2.74 -7.28 13.68
CA ILE A 206 -2.44 -8.31 14.67
C ILE A 206 -3.15 -9.63 14.32
N ARG A 207 -4.36 -9.55 13.75
CA ARG A 207 -5.19 -10.74 13.49
C ARG A 207 -5.72 -10.85 12.07
N SER A 208 -5.91 -9.74 11.38
CA SER A 208 -6.12 -9.66 9.93
C SER A 208 -5.95 -8.21 9.51
N PHE A 209 -5.68 -7.94 8.23
CA PHE A 209 -5.71 -6.58 7.69
C PHE A 209 -7.15 -6.06 7.67
N ASP A 210 -7.58 -5.49 8.79
CA ASP A 210 -8.85 -4.81 8.94
C ASP A 210 -8.66 -3.40 9.51
N TYR A 211 -9.73 -2.63 9.58
CA TYR A 211 -9.69 -1.30 10.19
C TYR A 211 -10.07 -1.36 11.67
N THR A 212 -9.36 -0.58 12.48
CA THR A 212 -9.78 -0.28 13.86
C THR A 212 -11.06 0.57 13.85
N ASP A 213 -11.72 0.72 15.00
CA ASP A 213 -12.88 1.61 15.09
C ASP A 213 -12.49 3.06 14.78
N GLU A 214 -11.33 3.50 15.28
CA GLU A 214 -10.74 4.80 14.94
C GLU A 214 -10.48 4.92 13.43
N GLY A 215 -9.90 3.89 12.81
CA GLY A 215 -9.66 3.85 11.37
C GLY A 215 -10.94 3.94 10.54
N LYS A 216 -12.02 3.27 10.95
CA LYS A 216 -13.32 3.33 10.25
C LYS A 216 -14.04 4.67 10.42
N LEU A 217 -13.91 5.30 11.58
CA LEU A 217 -14.61 6.55 11.89
C LEU A 217 -13.85 7.79 11.42
N ILE A 218 -12.52 7.76 11.47
CA ILE A 218 -11.65 8.94 11.34
C ILE A 218 -10.74 8.85 10.10
N GLY A 219 -10.11 7.70 9.86
CA GLY A 219 -9.19 7.44 8.75
C GLY A 219 -7.77 7.98 8.95
N HIS A 220 -6.79 7.33 8.31
CA HIS A 220 -5.35 7.56 8.53
C HIS A 220 -4.89 8.99 8.28
N ILE A 221 -5.50 9.72 7.33
CA ILE A 221 -5.09 11.10 7.02
C ILE A 221 -5.33 12.00 8.23
N THR A 222 -6.54 11.94 8.80
CA THR A 222 -6.91 12.75 9.96
C THR A 222 -6.12 12.31 11.19
N ILE A 223 -6.02 10.99 11.43
CA ILE A 223 -5.20 10.42 12.51
C ILE A 223 -3.74 10.89 12.40
N GLY A 224 -3.16 10.86 11.19
CA GLY A 224 -1.79 11.28 10.95
C GLY A 224 -1.56 12.76 11.24
N VAL A 225 -2.55 13.62 10.92
CA VAL A 225 -2.52 15.05 11.26
C VAL A 225 -2.62 15.27 12.77
N GLU A 226 -3.44 14.49 13.49
CA GLU A 226 -3.53 14.53 14.95
C GLU A 226 -2.20 14.11 15.59
N MET A 227 -1.63 12.99 15.15
CA MET A 227 -0.30 12.52 15.58
C MET A 227 0.79 13.57 15.31
N LEU A 228 0.75 14.22 14.15
CA LEU A 228 1.66 15.33 13.80
C LEU A 228 1.48 16.52 14.75
N GLN A 229 0.24 16.92 15.05
CA GLN A 229 -0.03 18.00 15.96
C GLN A 229 0.42 17.68 17.39
N GLU A 230 0.12 16.49 17.90
CA GLU A 230 0.57 16.01 19.21
C GLU A 230 2.10 16.11 19.33
N ARG A 231 2.81 15.62 18.30
CA ARG A 231 4.28 15.62 18.31
C ARG A 231 4.86 17.03 18.18
N ILE A 232 4.30 17.89 17.32
CA ILE A 232 4.68 19.31 17.24
C ILE A 232 4.47 20.03 18.58
N SER A 233 3.35 19.79 19.26
CA SER A 233 3.06 20.40 20.57
C SER A 233 4.04 19.98 21.66
N SER A 234 4.68 18.81 21.53
CA SER A 234 5.72 18.35 22.43
C SER A 234 7.11 18.98 22.17
N LEU A 235 7.26 19.76 21.10
CA LEU A 235 8.52 20.38 20.68
C LEU A 235 8.45 21.91 20.82
N PRO A 236 8.94 22.48 21.93
CA PRO A 236 8.91 23.93 22.15
C PRO A 236 9.57 24.70 21.01
N GLY A 237 8.91 25.76 20.55
CA GLY A 237 9.43 26.65 19.52
C GLY A 237 9.37 26.11 18.09
N PHE A 238 8.72 24.98 17.84
CA PHE A 238 8.59 24.46 16.46
C PHE A 238 7.90 25.49 15.55
N PRO A 239 8.45 25.79 14.36
CA PRO A 239 7.91 26.84 13.49
C PRO A 239 6.48 26.55 13.04
N VAL A 240 5.59 27.52 13.28
CA VAL A 240 4.15 27.41 12.96
C VAL A 240 3.92 27.15 11.48
N GLU A 241 4.65 27.86 10.61
CA GLU A 241 4.53 27.73 9.15
C GLU A 241 4.97 26.34 8.67
N LEU A 242 6.08 25.81 9.21
CA LEU A 242 6.56 24.47 8.89
C LEU A 242 5.54 23.40 9.29
N GLY A 243 4.94 23.55 10.47
CA GLY A 243 3.87 22.67 10.93
C GLY A 243 2.62 22.75 10.06
N MET A 244 2.26 23.94 9.58
CA MET A 244 1.15 24.13 8.64
C MET A 244 1.42 23.46 7.29
N LEU A 245 2.63 23.61 6.74
CA LEU A 245 3.01 23.01 5.46
C LEU A 245 3.01 21.47 5.53
N LEU A 246 3.57 20.88 6.59
CA LEU A 246 3.55 19.42 6.79
C LEU A 246 2.12 18.88 6.89
N LYS A 247 1.24 19.53 7.66
CA LYS A 247 -0.18 19.15 7.71
C LYS A 247 -0.85 19.25 6.35
N HIS A 248 -0.55 20.28 5.57
CA HIS A 248 -1.09 20.42 4.21
C HIS A 248 -0.61 19.27 3.31
N MET A 249 0.65 18.86 3.42
CA MET A 249 1.17 17.69 2.69
C MET A 249 0.41 16.41 3.07
N LEU A 250 0.24 16.13 4.37
CA LEU A 250 -0.55 14.99 4.84
C LEU A 250 -2.02 15.09 4.36
N LEU A 251 -2.66 16.25 4.47
CA LEU A 251 -4.06 16.42 4.06
C LEU A 251 -4.29 16.36 2.55
N SER A 252 -3.23 16.41 1.74
CA SER A 252 -3.35 16.51 0.29
C SER A 252 -2.61 15.46 -0.52
N HIS A 253 -1.92 14.50 0.13
CA HIS A 253 -1.10 13.52 -0.56
C HIS A 253 -1.89 12.57 -1.48
N HIS A 254 -3.15 12.27 -1.19
CA HIS A 254 -4.01 11.52 -2.14
C HIS A 254 -4.41 12.34 -3.39
N GLY A 255 -4.12 13.64 -3.43
CA GLY A 255 -4.22 14.47 -4.63
C GLY A 255 -5.61 14.97 -5.01
N GLN A 256 -6.63 14.11 -4.91
CA GLN A 256 -7.98 14.34 -5.40
C GLN A 256 -9.04 13.98 -4.34
N TYR A 257 -10.15 14.71 -4.35
CA TYR A 257 -11.28 14.45 -3.44
C TYR A 257 -11.87 13.06 -3.67
N GLU A 258 -11.92 12.61 -4.92
CA GLU A 258 -12.38 11.29 -5.34
C GLU A 258 -11.51 10.15 -4.82
N TYR A 259 -10.25 10.45 -4.48
CA TYR A 259 -9.30 9.51 -3.85
C TYR A 259 -9.32 9.65 -2.32
N GLY A 260 -10.28 10.39 -1.76
CA GLY A 260 -10.43 10.57 -0.31
C GLY A 260 -9.54 11.66 0.28
N SER A 261 -8.86 12.46 -0.55
CA SER A 261 -8.02 13.56 -0.09
C SER A 261 -8.86 14.70 0.52
N PRO A 262 -8.66 15.12 1.78
CA PRO A 262 -9.38 16.26 2.36
C PRO A 262 -9.15 17.58 1.62
N LYS A 263 -7.97 17.75 1.03
CA LYS A 263 -7.59 18.90 0.20
C LYS A 263 -6.80 18.46 -1.03
N ARG A 264 -6.82 19.29 -2.07
CA ARG A 264 -5.88 19.15 -3.21
C ARG A 264 -4.51 19.78 -2.86
N PRO A 265 -3.40 19.29 -3.43
CA PRO A 265 -2.09 19.91 -3.28
C PRO A 265 -2.10 21.39 -3.68
N LYS A 266 -1.38 22.23 -2.92
CA LYS A 266 -1.32 23.69 -3.10
C LYS A 266 0.09 24.26 -3.03
N THR A 267 1.08 23.40 -2.81
CA THR A 267 2.50 23.73 -2.86
C THR A 267 3.19 22.80 -3.85
N VAL A 268 4.37 23.18 -4.32
CA VAL A 268 5.16 22.35 -5.24
C VAL A 268 5.51 21.03 -4.54
N GLU A 269 5.91 21.09 -3.28
CA GLU A 269 6.26 19.93 -2.45
C GLU A 269 5.07 18.98 -2.26
N ALA A 270 3.88 19.51 -1.91
CA ALA A 270 2.69 18.67 -1.75
C ALA A 270 2.27 18.03 -3.09
N THR A 271 2.49 18.73 -4.20
CA THR A 271 2.16 18.22 -5.54
C THR A 271 3.09 17.08 -5.92
N ILE A 272 4.40 17.24 -5.67
CA ILE A 272 5.41 16.21 -5.88
C ILE A 272 5.11 15.01 -5.00
N LEU A 273 4.89 15.20 -3.69
CA LEU A 273 4.59 14.11 -2.76
C LEU A 273 3.42 13.26 -3.27
N ASN A 274 2.31 13.89 -3.65
CA ASN A 274 1.16 13.18 -4.22
C ASN A 274 1.52 12.33 -5.44
N TYR A 275 2.31 12.86 -6.37
CA TYR A 275 2.66 12.09 -7.57
C TYR A 275 3.63 10.95 -7.27
N LEU A 276 4.55 11.12 -6.33
CA LEU A 276 5.50 10.08 -5.95
C LEU A 276 4.84 8.95 -5.15
N ASP A 277 3.92 9.30 -4.24
CA ASP A 277 3.07 8.33 -3.53
C ASP A 277 2.23 7.51 -4.53
N ASP A 278 1.48 8.17 -5.41
CA ASP A 278 0.65 7.52 -6.43
C ASP A 278 1.48 6.62 -7.38
N LEU A 279 2.68 7.07 -7.75
CA LEU A 279 3.61 6.30 -8.58
C LEU A 279 4.04 5.01 -7.90
N ASP A 280 4.58 5.09 -6.67
CA ASP A 280 5.08 3.92 -5.95
C ASP A 280 3.95 2.91 -5.69
N SER A 281 2.81 3.42 -5.20
CA SER A 281 1.58 2.66 -5.02
C SER A 281 1.16 1.88 -6.28
N LYS A 282 1.16 2.52 -7.45
CA LYS A 282 0.81 1.88 -8.72
C LYS A 282 1.84 0.86 -9.16
N ILE A 283 3.12 1.18 -9.08
CA ILE A 283 4.19 0.26 -9.52
C ILE A 283 4.23 -0.99 -8.64
N ASN A 284 4.11 -0.85 -7.32
CA ASN A 284 4.03 -1.97 -6.41
C ASN A 284 2.82 -2.86 -6.69
N GLY A 285 1.64 -2.27 -6.88
CA GLY A 285 0.40 -3.00 -7.21
C GLY A 285 0.52 -3.79 -8.52
N ILE A 286 1.06 -3.16 -9.58
CA ILE A 286 1.27 -3.80 -10.88
C ILE A 286 2.26 -4.97 -10.77
N ARG A 287 3.41 -4.76 -10.13
CA ARG A 287 4.43 -5.81 -9.93
C ARG A 287 3.87 -6.98 -9.12
N THR A 288 3.11 -6.69 -8.07
CA THR A 288 2.46 -7.72 -7.24
C THR A 288 1.46 -8.54 -8.04
N HIS A 289 0.65 -7.90 -8.91
CA HIS A 289 -0.27 -8.61 -9.79
C HIS A 289 0.45 -9.53 -10.78
N ILE A 290 1.52 -9.05 -11.41
CA ILE A 290 2.33 -9.86 -12.34
C ILE A 290 2.95 -11.07 -11.62
N ARG A 291 3.54 -10.87 -10.43
CA ARG A 291 4.16 -11.94 -9.64
C ARG A 291 3.20 -13.04 -9.20
N LYS A 292 1.90 -12.72 -9.04
CA LYS A 292 0.85 -13.68 -8.64
C LYS A 292 0.36 -14.59 -9.77
N GLU A 293 0.90 -14.46 -10.98
CA GLU A 293 0.49 -15.27 -12.13
C GLU A 293 1.63 -16.07 -12.80
N PRO A 294 2.38 -16.91 -12.05
CA PRO A 294 3.50 -17.69 -12.60
C PRO A 294 3.01 -18.79 -13.56
N ASP A 295 1.86 -19.41 -13.28
CA ASP A 295 1.32 -20.53 -14.06
C ASP A 295 0.49 -20.09 -15.28
N ASN A 296 0.34 -18.79 -15.51
CA ASN A 296 -0.36 -18.29 -16.68
C ASN A 296 0.63 -18.18 -17.86
N PRO A 297 0.54 -19.06 -18.88
CA PRO A 297 1.50 -19.10 -19.99
C PRO A 297 1.37 -17.91 -20.94
N SER A 298 0.36 -17.05 -20.76
CA SER A 298 0.19 -15.82 -21.52
C SER A 298 1.26 -14.78 -21.13
N ARG A 299 1.72 -14.02 -22.14
CA ARG A 299 2.54 -12.81 -21.97
C ARG A 299 1.77 -11.65 -21.32
N TRP A 300 0.45 -11.80 -21.17
CA TRP A 300 -0.43 -10.84 -20.50
C TRP A 300 -0.93 -11.42 -19.18
N THR A 301 -1.08 -10.55 -18.17
CA THR A 301 -1.78 -10.90 -16.93
C THR A 301 -3.26 -11.17 -17.21
N SER A 302 -3.98 -11.72 -16.22
CA SER A 302 -5.43 -11.60 -16.14
C SER A 302 -5.85 -10.14 -15.94
N TYR A 303 -7.16 -9.87 -16.14
CA TYR A 303 -7.72 -8.54 -16.01
C TYR A 303 -7.60 -8.00 -14.59
N HIS A 304 -6.94 -6.86 -14.40
CA HIS A 304 -6.88 -6.21 -13.12
C HIS A 304 -8.06 -5.26 -12.92
N ARG A 305 -8.96 -5.59 -12.00
CA ARG A 305 -10.22 -4.84 -11.79
C ARG A 305 -10.02 -3.38 -11.40
N LEU A 306 -9.11 -3.08 -10.47
CA LEU A 306 -8.89 -1.70 -9.99
C LEU A 306 -8.27 -0.78 -11.05
N TYR A 307 -7.31 -1.28 -11.83
CA TYR A 307 -6.66 -0.52 -12.91
C TYR A 307 -7.43 -0.57 -14.23
N ASP A 308 -8.49 -1.39 -14.30
CA ASP A 308 -9.36 -1.55 -15.46
C ASP A 308 -8.60 -1.92 -16.75
N ARG A 309 -7.57 -2.78 -16.63
CA ARG A 309 -6.69 -3.17 -17.74
C ARG A 309 -5.95 -4.49 -17.50
N TYR A 310 -5.34 -4.99 -18.57
CA TYR A 310 -4.34 -6.07 -18.54
C TYR A 310 -2.93 -5.46 -18.54
N PHE A 311 -1.97 -6.14 -17.93
CA PHE A 311 -0.56 -5.75 -17.97
C PHE A 311 0.25 -6.76 -18.78
N PHE A 312 1.25 -6.24 -19.49
CA PHE A 312 2.20 -7.06 -20.22
C PHE A 312 3.33 -7.47 -19.26
N LYS A 313 3.71 -8.76 -19.25
CA LYS A 313 4.62 -9.33 -18.24
C LYS A 313 6.11 -9.11 -18.54
N GLU A 314 6.46 -8.86 -19.79
CA GLU A 314 7.84 -8.71 -20.24
C GLU A 314 8.18 -7.24 -20.49
N ASN A 315 9.45 -6.86 -20.31
CA ASN A 315 9.93 -5.50 -20.50
C ASN A 315 11.14 -5.41 -21.45
N CYS A 316 11.35 -6.45 -22.27
CA CYS A 316 12.44 -6.56 -23.24
C CYS A 316 13.87 -6.52 -22.65
N LEU A 317 14.03 -6.64 -21.33
CA LEU A 317 15.34 -6.84 -20.70
C LEU A 317 15.78 -8.31 -20.87
N GLN A 318 17.05 -8.54 -21.23
CA GLN A 318 17.62 -9.88 -21.41
C GLN A 318 18.38 -10.28 -20.14
N GLY A 319 17.97 -11.37 -19.47
CA GLY A 319 18.66 -11.86 -18.27
C GLY A 319 18.58 -10.90 -17.09
N GLU A 320 19.20 -11.29 -15.96
CA GLU A 320 19.27 -10.51 -14.72
C GLU A 320 20.16 -9.26 -14.86
N GLU A 321 19.79 -8.31 -15.73
CA GLU A 321 20.10 -6.89 -15.46
C GLU A 321 19.17 -6.42 -14.34
N GLN A 322 19.28 -7.04 -13.17
CA GLN A 322 18.82 -6.42 -11.94
C GLN A 322 19.81 -5.28 -11.68
N LEU A 323 19.46 -4.07 -12.12
CA LEU A 323 20.20 -2.85 -11.79
C LEU A 323 20.46 -2.85 -10.27
N HIS A 324 21.72 -3.07 -9.87
CA HIS A 324 22.12 -2.95 -8.49
C HIS A 324 22.02 -1.45 -8.12
N PRO A 325 21.45 -1.08 -6.95
CA PRO A 325 21.28 0.32 -6.55
C PRO A 325 22.57 1.15 -6.52
N GLU A 326 23.75 0.52 -6.57
CA GLU A 326 25.06 1.19 -6.54
C GLU A 326 25.58 1.60 -7.93
N GLU A 327 24.88 1.27 -9.02
CA GLU A 327 25.31 1.60 -10.40
C GLU A 327 24.58 2.83 -10.97
N PHE A 328 24.36 3.87 -10.17
CA PHE A 328 24.09 5.19 -10.73
C PHE A 328 25.42 5.85 -11.04
N PRO A 329 25.84 5.99 -12.33
CA PRO A 329 26.96 6.83 -12.65
C PRO A 329 26.66 8.24 -12.13
N GLU A 330 27.58 8.82 -11.36
CA GLU A 330 27.55 10.26 -11.10
C GLU A 330 27.44 10.95 -12.46
N LEU A 331 26.31 11.63 -12.68
CA LEU A 331 26.17 12.55 -13.80
C LEU A 331 27.17 13.67 -13.54
N GLU A 332 28.41 13.51 -14.02
CA GLU A 332 29.33 14.61 -14.17
C GLU A 332 28.57 15.69 -14.94
N ALA A 333 28.42 16.85 -14.30
CA ALA A 333 27.80 18.01 -14.92
C ALA A 333 28.67 18.44 -16.10
N GLU A 334 28.42 17.87 -17.27
CA GLU A 334 28.91 18.42 -18.53
C GLU A 334 28.31 19.83 -18.63
N LEU A 335 29.19 20.81 -18.47
CA LEU A 335 28.93 22.24 -18.64
C LEU A 335 28.12 22.45 -19.93
N LEU A 336 26.83 22.74 -19.78
CA LEU A 336 25.99 23.16 -20.88
C LEU A 336 26.62 24.41 -21.52
N PRO A 337 26.84 24.44 -22.84
CA PRO A 337 27.34 25.63 -23.51
C PRO A 337 26.32 26.78 -23.36
N GLU A 338 26.83 28.00 -23.18
CA GLU A 338 26.01 29.19 -22.92
C GLU A 338 24.88 29.37 -23.94
N PRO A 339 23.70 29.86 -23.50
CA PRO A 339 22.54 30.00 -24.37
C PRO A 339 22.81 31.03 -25.48
N VAL A 340 22.62 30.59 -26.73
CA VAL A 340 22.63 31.47 -27.90
C VAL A 340 21.41 32.41 -27.84
N PRO A 341 21.55 33.72 -28.14
CA PRO A 341 20.42 34.66 -28.06
C PRO A 341 19.32 34.29 -29.06
N VAL A 342 18.08 34.12 -28.56
CA VAL A 342 16.91 33.84 -29.37
C VAL A 342 16.47 35.11 -30.12
N ALA A 343 16.55 35.08 -31.45
CA ALA A 343 15.95 36.09 -32.31
C ALA A 343 14.42 35.93 -32.30
N ARG A 344 13.69 37.03 -32.04
CA ARG A 344 12.22 37.07 -32.03
C ARG A 344 11.67 36.72 -33.42
N GLN A 345 10.79 35.72 -33.49
CA GLN A 345 9.91 35.49 -34.64
C GLN A 345 8.48 35.93 -34.31
N GLU A 346 7.88 36.70 -35.22
CA GLU A 346 6.50 37.20 -35.15
C GLU A 346 5.47 36.08 -35.42
N PRO A 347 4.25 36.18 -34.88
CA PRO A 347 3.27 35.09 -34.91
C PRO A 347 2.56 34.97 -36.27
N ALA A 348 2.52 33.75 -36.81
CA ALA A 348 1.70 33.40 -37.98
C ALA A 348 0.26 33.01 -37.58
N ALA A 349 -0.68 33.41 -38.43
CA ALA A 349 -2.12 33.40 -38.22
C ALA A 349 -2.79 32.01 -38.16
N ALA A 350 -3.90 31.97 -37.41
CA ALA A 350 -4.76 30.83 -37.15
C ALA A 350 -5.46 30.26 -38.40
N ARG A 351 -5.59 28.93 -38.47
CA ARG A 351 -6.56 28.22 -39.31
C ARG A 351 -7.48 27.36 -38.44
N GLN A 352 -8.78 27.55 -38.63
CA GLN A 352 -9.86 26.73 -38.06
C GLN A 352 -10.06 25.47 -38.90
N GLU A 353 -10.22 24.31 -38.25
CA GLU A 353 -10.90 23.17 -38.85
C GLU A 353 -11.79 22.43 -37.83
N GLY A 354 -13.10 22.41 -38.12
CA GLY A 354 -13.89 21.19 -38.27
C GLY A 354 -14.20 20.32 -37.06
N ALA A 355 -15.39 20.52 -36.46
CA ALA A 355 -16.03 19.56 -35.56
C ALA A 355 -16.60 18.34 -36.31
N ARG A 356 -16.47 17.14 -35.71
CA ARG A 356 -17.39 15.99 -35.87
C ARG A 356 -17.19 15.00 -34.72
N GLY A 357 -18.29 14.50 -34.19
CA GLY A 357 -18.36 13.91 -32.85
C GLY A 357 -18.22 12.38 -32.75
N ARG A 358 -18.26 11.90 -31.51
CA ARG A 358 -19.17 10.87 -30.98
C ARG A 358 -18.89 10.65 -29.49
N ASP A 359 -19.90 10.93 -28.68
CA ASP A 359 -19.95 10.61 -27.25
C ASP A 359 -20.35 9.15 -27.04
N GLU A 360 -19.44 8.36 -26.48
CA GLU A 360 -19.77 7.24 -25.58
C GLU A 360 -18.65 7.12 -24.54
N ALA A 361 -18.76 7.89 -23.45
CA ALA A 361 -17.81 7.83 -22.35
C ALA A 361 -18.15 6.68 -21.40
N ARG A 362 -17.48 5.53 -21.58
CA ARG A 362 -17.20 4.62 -20.46
C ARG A 362 -16.19 5.32 -19.56
N LYS A 363 -16.53 5.55 -18.29
CA LYS A 363 -15.62 6.10 -17.29
C LYS A 363 -14.48 5.11 -17.06
N SER A 364 -13.34 5.32 -17.71
CA SER A 364 -12.08 4.66 -17.40
C SER A 364 -11.27 5.52 -16.42
N PHE A 365 -10.35 4.88 -15.69
CA PHE A 365 -9.34 5.55 -14.88
C PHE A 365 -8.42 6.38 -15.79
N SER A 366 -8.79 7.64 -16.02
CA SER A 366 -8.05 8.63 -16.79
C SER A 366 -7.37 9.58 -15.81
N ASN A 367 -6.03 9.53 -15.75
CA ASN A 367 -5.22 10.53 -15.07
C ASN A 367 -5.06 11.75 -16.00
N SER A 368 -6.18 12.43 -16.29
CA SER A 368 -6.19 13.68 -17.03
C SER A 368 -6.63 14.80 -16.10
N PRO A 369 -5.68 15.50 -15.44
CA PRO A 369 -6.01 16.56 -14.48
C PRO A 369 -6.80 17.73 -15.10
N PHE A 370 -6.92 17.78 -16.44
CA PHE A 370 -7.63 18.83 -17.18
C PHE A 370 -8.89 18.34 -17.92
N ALA A 371 -9.25 17.05 -17.83
CA ALA A 371 -10.45 16.55 -18.50
C ALA A 371 -11.74 17.20 -17.97
N ALA A 372 -11.77 17.56 -16.69
CA ALA A 372 -12.89 18.25 -16.05
C ALA A 372 -12.99 19.74 -16.42
N LEU A 373 -11.91 20.35 -16.93
CA LEU A 373 -11.86 21.79 -17.25
C LEU A 373 -12.44 22.13 -18.62
N LYS A 374 -12.93 21.15 -19.39
CA LYS A 374 -13.54 21.43 -20.69
C LYS A 374 -14.90 22.14 -20.59
N ASN A 375 -15.58 22.07 -19.43
CA ASN A 375 -16.97 22.54 -19.31
C ASN A 375 -17.29 23.37 -18.06
N GLU A 376 -16.31 23.77 -17.24
CA GLU A 376 -16.60 24.53 -16.01
C GLU A 376 -16.00 25.94 -16.06
N ASN A 377 -16.90 26.91 -16.01
CA ASN A 377 -16.60 28.32 -15.83
C ASN A 377 -16.02 28.49 -14.42
N LEU A 378 -14.74 28.87 -14.33
CA LEU A 378 -14.04 29.12 -13.07
C LEU A 378 -14.49 30.48 -12.50
N ASP A 379 -15.69 30.54 -11.95
CA ASP A 379 -16.06 31.56 -10.98
C ASP A 379 -15.97 30.97 -9.56
N LEU A 380 -15.13 31.63 -8.77
CA LEU A 380 -14.75 31.35 -7.40
C LEU A 380 -15.93 31.18 -6.45
N PHE A 381 -15.85 30.19 -5.55
CA PHE A 381 -16.08 30.33 -4.09
C PHE A 381 -15.32 29.24 -3.32
#